data_AF-A0A953WYH7-F1
#
_entry.id   AF-A0A953WYH7-F1
#
_cell.length_a   1.000
_cell.length_b   1.000
_cell.length_c   1.000
_cell.angle_alpha   90.00
_cell.angle_beta   90.00
_cell.angle_gamma   90.00
#
_symmetry.space_group_name_H-M   'P 1'
#
loop_
_entity.id
_entity.type
_entity.pdbx_description
1 polymer ?
#
loop_
_entity_poly.entity_id
_entity_poly.type
_entity_poly.pdbx_seq_one_letter_code
_entity_poly.pdbx_strand_id
1 'polypeptide(L)'
;MAHGEVKHDYHLVNPSPWPVIGSIAVLTTAVGGVNFMKGLFGMEKGTWWLLAVGFAMIAWVMIGWWREVIKEGRIGDHTPVVSIGLRYGMILFIASEVMFFVGWFWSFFEFAIYHGARVGENWDAANPLFADSLARFKGWPPVGVETFDPFHL
;
A
#
# COMPACT_ATOMS: atom_id res chain seq x y z
N MET A 1 9.23 -6.32 38.11
CA MET A 1 8.58 -7.16 37.08
C MET A 1 7.99 -8.35 37.81
N ALA A 2 6.66 -8.57 37.75
CA ALA A 2 6.04 -9.67 38.46
C ALA A 2 6.47 -11.00 37.81
N HIS A 3 7.44 -11.68 38.43
CA HIS A 3 7.91 -13.00 38.01
C HIS A 3 6.93 -14.07 38.49
N GLY A 4 5.79 -14.19 37.82
CA GLY A 4 5.02 -15.43 37.79
C GLY A 4 5.44 -16.23 36.57
N GLU A 5 5.53 -17.55 36.68
CA GLU A 5 5.69 -18.40 35.50
C GLU A 5 4.59 -18.10 34.48
N VAL A 6 4.98 -17.87 33.23
CA VAL A 6 4.06 -17.61 32.12
C VAL A 6 3.24 -18.88 31.88
N LYS A 7 1.91 -18.78 32.07
CA LYS A 7 0.99 -19.94 31.98
C LYS A 7 0.33 -20.10 30.60
N HIS A 8 0.89 -19.49 29.56
CA HIS A 8 0.33 -19.51 28.21
C HIS A 8 1.42 -19.55 27.15
N ASP A 9 1.08 -20.07 25.96
CA ASP A 9 2.05 -20.24 24.87
C ASP A 9 2.20 -18.99 23.97
N TYR A 10 1.58 -17.87 24.33
CA TYR A 10 1.72 -16.60 23.60
C TYR A 10 3.03 -15.88 23.92
N HIS A 11 3.61 -15.24 22.90
CA HIS A 11 4.80 -14.40 23.03
C HIS A 11 4.44 -13.04 23.65
N LEU A 12 5.03 -12.73 24.82
CA LEU A 12 4.98 -11.41 25.43
C LEU A 12 6.17 -10.58 24.94
N VAL A 13 5.91 -9.71 23.96
CA VAL A 13 6.95 -8.90 23.32
C VAL A 13 7.49 -7.84 24.28
N ASN A 14 8.82 -7.66 24.30
CA ASN A 14 9.46 -6.60 25.07
C ASN A 14 9.16 -5.21 24.45
N PRO A 15 9.20 -4.13 25.25
CA PRO A 15 9.09 -2.78 24.72
C PRO A 15 10.15 -2.52 23.63
N SER A 16 9.71 -2.10 22.45
CA SER A 16 10.57 -1.85 21.30
C SER A 16 10.34 -0.44 20.73
N PRO A 17 11.38 0.29 20.31
CA PRO A 17 11.24 1.64 19.77
C PRO A 17 10.81 1.66 18.30
N TRP A 18 10.91 0.54 17.57
CA TRP A 18 10.66 0.49 16.12
C TRP A 18 9.29 1.01 15.68
N PRO A 19 8.18 0.77 16.39
CA PRO A 19 6.87 1.30 15.99
C PRO A 19 6.84 2.84 15.93
N VAL A 20 7.44 3.51 16.92
CA VAL A 20 7.47 4.99 16.99
C VAL A 20 8.39 5.55 15.92
N ILE A 21 9.58 4.97 15.76
CA ILE A 21 10.54 5.40 14.71
C ILE A 21 9.94 5.17 13.32
N GLY A 22 9.26 4.04 13.10
CA GLY A 22 8.54 3.74 11.87
C GLY A 22 7.44 4.76 11.56
N SER A 23 6.68 5.17 12.57
CA SER A 23 5.64 6.19 12.41
C SER A 23 6.23 7.54 11.97
N ILE A 24 7.35 7.95 12.55
CA ILE A 24 8.10 9.16 12.14
C ILE A 24 8.64 8.99 10.71
N ALA A 25 9.16 7.82 10.35
CA ALA A 25 9.69 7.54 9.02
C ALA A 25 8.60 7.66 7.92
N VAL A 26 7.41 7.10 8.17
CA VAL A 26 6.26 7.20 7.27
C VAL A 26 5.77 8.64 7.16
N LEU A 27 5.69 9.39 8.27
CA LEU A 27 5.33 10.80 8.25
C LEU A 27 6.31 11.63 7.43
N THR A 28 7.61 11.44 7.63
CA THR A 28 8.67 12.11 6.85
C THR A 28 8.55 11.78 5.37
N THR A 29 8.25 10.53 5.02
CA THR A 29 8.03 10.10 3.63
C THR A 29 6.81 10.79 3.02
N ALA A 30 5.69 10.88 3.76
CA ALA A 30 4.47 11.55 3.30
C ALA A 30 4.70 13.05 3.05
N VAL A 31 5.31 13.75 4.00
CA VAL A 31 5.67 15.17 3.87
C VAL A 31 6.66 15.38 2.72
N GLY A 32 7.68 14.51 2.61
CA GLY A 32 8.63 14.52 1.50
C GLY A 32 7.98 14.31 0.14
N GLY A 33 6.99 13.43 0.05
CA GLY A 33 6.25 13.17 -1.19
C GLY A 33 5.41 14.36 -1.63
N VAL A 34 4.68 14.99 -0.69
CA VAL A 34 3.92 16.22 -0.99
C VAL A 34 4.86 17.35 -1.43
N ASN A 35 5.97 17.53 -0.72
CA ASN A 35 6.96 18.54 -1.05
C ASN A 35 7.57 18.32 -2.44
N PHE A 36 7.90 17.07 -2.78
CA PHE A 36 8.40 16.72 -4.10
C PHE A 36 7.40 17.06 -5.21
N MET A 37 6.12 16.75 -5.03
CA MET A 37 5.09 16.94 -6.08
C MET A 37 4.61 18.40 -6.22
N LYS A 38 4.45 19.12 -5.10
CA LYS A 38 3.78 20.43 -5.07
C LYS A 38 4.59 21.54 -4.40
N GLY A 39 5.66 21.22 -3.68
CA GLY A 39 6.30 22.15 -2.74
C GLY A 39 5.47 22.32 -1.47
N LEU A 40 6.13 22.46 -0.32
CA LEU A 40 5.47 22.62 0.99
C LEU A 40 6.39 23.37 1.97
N PHE A 41 5.83 24.17 2.88
CA PHE A 41 6.59 24.88 3.93
C PHE A 41 7.76 25.74 3.42
N GLY A 42 7.58 26.39 2.26
CA GLY A 42 8.61 27.24 1.65
C GLY A 42 9.69 26.47 0.88
N MET A 43 9.60 25.14 0.80
CA MET A 43 10.44 24.33 -0.09
C MET A 43 9.83 24.28 -1.50
N GLU A 44 10.70 24.36 -2.51
CA GLU A 44 10.30 24.36 -3.91
C GLU A 44 9.82 22.98 -4.38
N LYS A 45 8.90 22.99 -5.35
CA LYS A 45 8.48 21.77 -6.06
C LYS A 45 9.71 21.06 -6.65
N GLY A 46 9.73 19.73 -6.58
CA GLY A 46 10.85 18.92 -7.07
C GLY A 46 11.94 18.67 -6.03
N THR A 47 11.83 19.24 -4.83
CA THR A 47 12.72 18.94 -3.69
C THR A 47 12.57 17.48 -3.29
N TRP A 48 13.52 16.62 -3.69
CA TRP A 48 13.43 15.17 -3.56
C TRP A 48 14.11 14.60 -2.31
N TRP A 49 15.07 15.31 -1.73
CA TRP A 49 15.94 14.76 -0.68
C TRP A 49 15.16 14.34 0.57
N LEU A 50 14.10 15.08 0.95
CA LEU A 50 13.28 14.76 2.11
C LEU A 50 12.53 13.44 1.93
N LEU A 51 12.04 13.18 0.73
CA LEU A 51 11.41 11.91 0.36
C LEU A 51 12.42 10.76 0.44
N ALA A 52 13.65 10.97 -0.07
CA ALA A 52 14.72 9.97 0.00
C ALA A 52 15.13 9.66 1.44
N VAL A 53 15.21 10.67 2.31
CA VAL A 53 15.46 10.48 3.76
C VAL A 53 14.34 9.65 4.39
N GLY A 54 13.07 9.96 4.09
CA GLY A 54 11.93 9.18 4.56
C GLY A 54 12.03 7.69 4.19
N PHE A 55 12.31 7.38 2.93
CA PHE A 55 12.51 6.00 2.48
C PHE A 55 13.72 5.32 3.14
N ALA A 56 14.83 6.03 3.31
CA ALA A 56 16.00 5.50 4.02
C ALA A 56 15.68 5.16 5.48
N MET A 57 14.89 5.99 6.17
CA MET A 57 14.40 5.72 7.52
C MET A 57 13.49 4.49 7.56
N ILE A 58 12.56 4.33 6.60
CA ILE A 58 11.69 3.15 6.52
C ILE A 58 12.53 1.88 6.33
N ALA A 59 13.49 1.90 5.39
CA ALA A 59 14.39 0.78 5.16
C ALA A 59 15.18 0.41 6.43
N TRP A 60 15.69 1.41 7.15
CA TRP A 60 16.39 1.19 8.41
C TRP A 60 15.49 0.55 9.48
N VAL A 61 14.25 1.03 9.63
CA VAL A 61 13.27 0.45 10.57
C VAL A 61 12.94 -0.99 10.19
N MET A 62 12.69 -1.28 8.92
CA MET A 62 12.39 -2.65 8.47
C MET A 62 13.54 -3.62 8.79
N ILE A 63 14.78 -3.23 8.45
CA ILE A 63 15.97 -4.05 8.72
C ILE A 63 16.15 -4.25 10.23
N GLY A 64 16.03 -3.19 11.02
CA GLY A 64 16.19 -3.23 12.47
C GLY A 64 15.14 -4.11 13.15
N TRP A 65 13.88 -3.89 12.80
CA TRP A 65 12.74 -4.60 13.39
C TRP A 65 12.74 -6.09 12.99
N TRP A 66 12.94 -6.43 11.73
CA TRP A 66 13.01 -7.84 11.32
C TRP A 66 14.19 -8.56 11.95
N ARG A 67 15.33 -7.89 12.15
CA ARG A 67 16.47 -8.47 12.88
C ARG A 67 16.09 -8.85 14.31
N GLU A 68 15.28 -8.04 15.00
CA GLU A 68 14.79 -8.36 16.35
C GLU A 68 13.81 -9.53 16.34
N VAL A 69 12.85 -9.55 15.41
CA VAL A 69 11.91 -10.68 15.26
C VAL A 69 12.65 -11.99 14.96
N ILE A 70 13.69 -11.95 14.14
CA ILE A 70 14.54 -13.13 13.86
C ILE A 70 15.26 -13.59 15.14
N LYS A 71 15.76 -12.64 15.95
CA LYS A 71 16.43 -12.95 17.22
C LYS A 71 15.47 -13.60 18.21
N GLU A 72 14.28 -13.02 18.40
CA GLU A 72 13.20 -13.56 19.25
C GLU A 72 12.82 -14.98 18.81
N GLY A 73 12.62 -15.19 17.51
CA GLY A 73 12.35 -16.51 16.96
C GLY A 73 13.46 -17.54 17.21
N ARG A 74 14.74 -17.14 17.20
CA ARG A 74 15.89 -18.02 17.46
C ARG A 74 16.07 -18.37 18.94
N ILE A 75 15.60 -17.50 19.86
CA ILE A 75 15.68 -17.72 21.30
C ILE A 75 14.61 -18.72 21.76
N GLY A 76 13.57 -18.93 20.95
CA GLY A 76 12.51 -19.92 21.21
C GLY A 76 11.15 -19.29 21.50
N ASP A 77 11.01 -17.97 21.38
CA ASP A 77 9.75 -17.26 21.68
C ASP A 77 8.64 -17.55 20.65
N HIS A 78 8.98 -18.16 19.50
CA HIS A 78 8.03 -18.60 18.48
C HIS A 78 7.53 -20.03 18.75
N THR A 79 6.69 -20.17 19.78
CA THR A 79 5.96 -21.43 20.05
C THR A 79 5.10 -21.85 18.84
N PRO A 80 4.63 -23.12 18.76
CA PRO A 80 3.74 -23.54 17.68
C PRO A 80 2.48 -22.67 17.53
N VAL A 81 1.92 -22.18 18.65
CA VAL A 81 0.77 -21.27 18.66
C VAL A 81 1.11 -19.93 18.00
N VAL A 82 2.27 -19.35 18.34
CA VAL A 82 2.77 -18.10 17.73
C VAL A 82 3.06 -18.30 16.25
N SER A 83 3.67 -19.43 15.86
CA SER A 83 3.97 -19.73 14.45
C SER A 83 2.71 -19.83 13.60
N ILE A 84 1.64 -20.45 14.11
CA ILE A 84 0.33 -20.47 13.43
C ILE A 84 -0.23 -19.05 13.30
N GLY A 85 -0.13 -18.22 14.35
CA GLY A 85 -0.51 -16.82 14.31
C GLY A 85 0.21 -16.03 13.22
N LEU A 86 1.54 -16.20 13.09
CA LEU A 86 2.34 -15.56 12.03
C LEU A 86 1.92 -16.01 10.63
N ARG A 87 1.57 -17.29 10.44
CA ARG A 87 1.06 -17.80 9.16
C ARG A 87 -0.29 -17.17 8.80
N TYR A 88 -1.22 -17.10 9.76
CA TYR A 88 -2.49 -16.40 9.54
C TYR A 88 -2.28 -14.91 9.24
N GLY A 89 -1.38 -14.24 9.96
CA GLY A 89 -1.01 -12.86 9.68
C GLY A 89 -0.52 -12.67 8.24
N MET A 90 0.37 -13.55 7.76
CA MET A 90 0.87 -13.48 6.38
C MET A 90 -0.22 -13.79 5.34
N ILE A 91 -1.09 -14.76 5.60
CA ILE A 91 -2.23 -15.07 4.71
C ILE A 91 -3.16 -13.87 4.60
N LEU A 92 -3.50 -13.22 5.72
CA LEU A 92 -4.36 -12.05 5.74
C LEU A 92 -3.69 -10.83 5.06
N PHE A 93 -2.38 -10.65 5.25
CA PHE A 93 -1.62 -9.63 4.55
C PHE A 93 -1.66 -9.85 3.03
N ILE A 94 -1.35 -11.06 2.54
CA ILE A 94 -1.45 -11.39 1.11
C ILE A 94 -2.88 -11.20 0.59
N ALA A 95 -3.89 -11.61 1.34
CA ALA A 95 -5.28 -11.40 0.96
C ALA A 95 -5.62 -9.91 0.82
N SER A 96 -5.10 -9.04 1.69
CA SER A 96 -5.26 -7.59 1.55
C SER A 96 -4.57 -7.02 0.31
N GLU A 97 -3.39 -7.52 -0.06
CA GLU A 97 -2.70 -7.14 -1.30
C GLU A 97 -3.48 -7.58 -2.55
N VAL A 98 -4.08 -8.78 -2.54
CA VAL A 98 -4.98 -9.22 -3.62
C VAL A 98 -6.15 -8.26 -3.77
N MET A 99 -6.77 -7.83 -2.67
CA MET A 99 -7.87 -6.85 -2.71
C MET A 99 -7.43 -5.48 -3.21
N PHE A 100 -6.20 -5.05 -2.91
CA PHE A 100 -5.61 -3.85 -3.51
C PHE A 100 -5.53 -3.96 -5.04
N PHE A 101 -5.09 -5.11 -5.58
CA PHE A 101 -5.11 -5.35 -7.03
C PHE A 101 -6.53 -5.46 -7.60
N VAL A 102 -7.48 -6.03 -6.87
CA VAL A 102 -8.90 -6.03 -7.29
C VAL A 102 -9.40 -4.60 -7.53
N GLY A 103 -8.99 -3.63 -6.71
CA GLY A 103 -9.32 -2.21 -6.95
C GLY A 103 -8.77 -1.68 -8.30
N TRP A 104 -7.55 -2.06 -8.66
CA TRP A 104 -6.97 -1.72 -9.97
C TRP A 104 -7.68 -2.41 -11.13
N PHE A 105 -7.99 -3.70 -11.01
CA PHE A 105 -8.74 -4.44 -12.03
C PHE A 105 -10.15 -3.89 -12.19
N TRP A 106 -10.82 -3.54 -11.08
CA TRP A 106 -12.11 -2.88 -11.13
C TRP A 106 -12.01 -1.57 -11.92
N SER A 107 -11.09 -0.68 -11.55
CA SER A 107 -10.87 0.57 -12.29
C SER A 107 -10.69 0.31 -13.80
N PHE A 108 -9.85 -0.65 -14.17
CA PHE A 108 -9.66 -1.04 -15.57
C PHE A 108 -10.95 -1.51 -16.25
N PHE A 109 -11.69 -2.47 -15.66
CA PHE A 109 -12.91 -3.00 -16.25
C PHE A 109 -14.02 -1.96 -16.35
N GLU A 110 -14.10 -1.05 -15.37
CA GLU A 110 -15.03 0.07 -15.40
C GLU A 110 -14.79 0.95 -16.62
N PHE A 111 -13.55 1.40 -16.82
CA PHE A 111 -13.20 2.22 -17.98
C PHE A 111 -13.30 1.45 -19.30
N ALA A 112 -13.06 0.13 -19.32
CA ALA A 112 -13.12 -0.68 -20.54
C ALA A 112 -14.57 -0.99 -20.97
N ILE A 113 -15.48 -1.28 -20.03
CA ILE A 113 -16.87 -1.66 -20.30
C ILE A 113 -17.75 -0.42 -20.51
N TYR A 114 -17.56 0.63 -19.70
CA TYR A 114 -18.42 1.83 -19.70
C TYR A 114 -17.76 3.04 -20.37
N HIS A 115 -16.76 2.82 -21.25
CA HIS A 115 -16.01 3.89 -21.90
C HIS A 115 -16.90 4.96 -22.57
N GLY A 116 -17.99 4.56 -23.25
CA GLY A 116 -18.91 5.49 -23.90
C GLY A 116 -19.63 6.43 -22.92
N ALA A 117 -19.99 5.95 -21.73
CA ALA A 117 -20.64 6.75 -20.69
C ALA A 117 -19.66 7.70 -19.99
N ARG A 118 -18.37 7.37 -19.97
CA ARG A 118 -17.30 8.13 -19.31
C ARG A 118 -16.65 9.16 -20.21
N VAL A 119 -16.59 8.92 -21.52
CA VAL A 119 -16.00 9.82 -22.53
C VAL A 119 -17.04 10.78 -23.15
N GLY A 120 -18.35 10.55 -22.95
CA GLY A 120 -19.45 11.42 -23.41
C GLY A 120 -19.66 12.69 -22.57
N GLU A 121 -20.72 13.48 -22.82
CA GLU A 121 -20.96 14.79 -22.15
C GLU A 121 -21.55 14.69 -20.72
N ASN A 122 -21.14 13.67 -19.94
CA ASN A 122 -21.63 13.48 -18.57
C ASN A 122 -20.74 14.21 -17.56
N TRP A 123 -21.20 14.29 -16.30
CA TRP A 123 -20.48 15.00 -15.21
C TRP A 123 -19.03 14.50 -15.03
N ASP A 124 -18.79 13.20 -15.28
CA ASP A 124 -17.46 12.58 -15.18
C ASP A 124 -16.47 13.06 -16.25
N ALA A 125 -16.96 13.39 -17.44
CA ALA A 125 -16.12 13.85 -18.55
C ALA A 125 -15.61 15.27 -18.38
N ALA A 126 -16.29 16.06 -17.55
CA ALA A 126 -15.87 17.40 -17.18
C ALA A 126 -14.93 17.44 -15.96
N ASN A 127 -14.73 16.30 -15.28
CA ASN A 127 -13.89 16.27 -14.08
C ASN A 127 -12.39 16.27 -14.47
N PRO A 128 -11.64 17.33 -14.10
CA PRO A 128 -10.23 17.45 -14.48
C PRO A 128 -9.33 16.36 -13.88
N LEU A 129 -9.78 15.67 -12.82
CA LEU A 129 -9.04 14.53 -12.24
C LEU A 129 -9.01 13.31 -13.16
N PHE A 130 -9.99 13.16 -14.06
CA PHE A 130 -10.11 12.00 -14.95
C PHE A 130 -9.83 12.34 -16.41
N ALA A 131 -9.65 13.62 -16.75
CA ALA A 131 -9.49 14.09 -18.13
C ALA A 131 -8.41 13.33 -18.93
N ASP A 132 -7.24 13.09 -18.34
CA ASP A 132 -6.15 12.34 -19.00
C ASP A 132 -6.50 10.87 -19.24
N SER A 133 -7.14 10.21 -18.27
CA SER A 133 -7.59 8.83 -18.39
C SER A 133 -8.66 8.71 -19.47
N LEU A 134 -9.64 9.61 -19.48
CA LEU A 134 -10.71 9.68 -20.48
C LEU A 134 -10.17 9.96 -21.88
N ALA A 135 -9.18 10.84 -22.02
CA ALA A 135 -8.52 11.11 -23.29
C ALA A 135 -7.85 9.85 -23.87
N ARG A 136 -7.24 9.01 -23.03
CA ARG A 136 -6.64 7.74 -23.44
C ARG A 136 -7.69 6.71 -23.84
N PHE A 137 -8.82 6.65 -23.13
CA PHE A 137 -9.92 5.74 -23.44
C PHE A 137 -10.86 6.22 -24.56
N LYS A 138 -10.69 7.45 -25.08
CA LYS A 138 -11.46 7.95 -26.22
C LYS A 138 -11.26 7.14 -27.49
N GLY A 139 -10.08 6.54 -27.67
CA GLY A 139 -9.76 5.64 -28.78
C GLY A 139 -9.96 4.16 -28.46
N TRP A 140 -10.65 3.83 -27.37
CA TRP A 140 -10.95 2.45 -26.98
C TRP A 140 -12.26 1.97 -27.62
N PRO A 141 -12.31 0.73 -28.14
CA PRO A 141 -11.21 -0.24 -28.23
C PRO A 141 -10.18 0.12 -29.34
N PRO A 142 -8.90 -0.29 -29.20
CA PRO A 142 -7.86 -0.02 -30.19
C PRO A 142 -8.22 -0.59 -31.57
N VAL A 143 -7.68 0.04 -32.63
CA VAL A 143 -7.92 -0.41 -34.02
C VAL A 143 -7.56 -1.89 -34.17
N GLY A 144 -8.50 -2.67 -34.69
CA GLY A 144 -8.35 -4.12 -34.87
C GLY A 144 -8.77 -4.97 -33.68
N VAL A 145 -9.25 -4.37 -32.59
CA VAL A 145 -9.86 -5.07 -31.45
C VAL A 145 -11.38 -4.94 -31.55
N GLU A 146 -12.06 -6.06 -31.77
CA GLU A 146 -13.51 -6.14 -31.67
C GLU A 146 -13.91 -6.55 -30.25
N THR A 147 -14.75 -5.74 -29.61
CA THR A 147 -15.35 -6.11 -28.33
C THR A 147 -16.65 -6.86 -28.58
N PHE A 148 -16.83 -8.01 -27.94
CA PHE A 148 -18.12 -8.71 -27.94
C PHE A 148 -19.11 -7.92 -27.08
N ASP A 149 -20.38 -7.85 -27.51
CA ASP A 149 -21.45 -7.32 -26.67
C ASP A 149 -21.67 -8.29 -25.50
N PRO A 150 -21.46 -7.89 -24.22
CA PRO A 150 -21.62 -8.79 -23.09
C PRO A 150 -23.08 -9.21 -22.84
N PHE A 151 -24.07 -8.60 -23.50
CA PHE A 151 -25.50 -8.85 -23.29
C PHE A 151 -26.24 -9.31 -24.56
N HIS A 152 -25.56 -9.84 -25.56
CA HIS A 152 -26.18 -10.28 -26.82
C HIS A 152 -26.98 -11.61 -26.73
N LEU A 153 -27.08 -12.22 -25.54
CA LEU A 153 -27.83 -13.45 -25.29
C LEU A 153 -29.24 -13.17 -24.77
#